data_AF-A0A3B9HYR2-F1
#
_entry.id   AF-A0A3B9HYR2-F1
#
_cell.length_a   1.000
_cell.length_b   1.000
_cell.length_c   1.000
_cell.angle_alpha   90.00
_cell.angle_beta   90.00
_cell.angle_gamma   90.00
#
_symmetry.space_group_name_H-M   'P 1'
#
loop_
_entity.id
_entity.type
_entity.pdbx_description
1 polymer ?
#
loop_
_entity_poly.entity_id
_entity_poly.type
_entity_poly.pdbx_seq_one_letter_code
_entity_poly.pdbx_strand_id
1 'polypeptide(L)'
;MTSRKSNTGVTLAELMIAITILAFVILPIFGLLQYTNRGTREQDAEGIAVNLAKEEMNRLMYVISRENLLEDAGTTKLWSFPADHDVKGNRFTGEYTVYPFKSADLNFKIPKFIFHDPISCSPNCVNLAGALGTAESMSIAEVYPDTAGLCRMADIRLVIKWHVPSGEYNETNQFELLARRAFVDKD
;
A
#
# COMPACT_ATOMS: atom_id res chain seq x y z
N MET A 1 5.20 21.39 85.10
CA MET A 1 5.98 20.98 83.91
C MET A 1 5.05 21.03 82.69
N THR A 2 5.03 22.14 81.98
CA THR A 2 4.25 22.29 80.74
C THR A 2 5.22 22.26 79.56
N SER A 3 5.23 21.14 78.85
CA SER A 3 5.94 20.97 77.58
C SER A 3 5.33 21.91 76.55
N ARG A 4 6.11 22.90 76.09
CA ARG A 4 5.74 23.71 74.92
C ARG A 4 6.02 22.88 73.66
N LYS A 5 4.96 22.37 73.02
CA LYS A 5 5.04 21.90 71.63
C LYS A 5 5.42 23.09 70.75
N SER A 6 6.64 23.07 70.21
CA SER A 6 7.05 23.97 69.14
C SER A 6 6.34 23.51 67.87
N ASN A 7 5.36 24.29 67.40
CA ASN A 7 4.79 24.09 66.08
C ASN A 7 5.81 24.58 65.05
N THR A 8 6.62 23.67 64.51
CA THR A 8 7.57 23.98 63.44
C THR A 8 6.77 24.38 62.20
N GLY A 9 6.75 25.68 61.89
CA GLY A 9 6.11 26.21 60.69
C GLY A 9 6.93 25.89 59.45
N VAL A 10 6.25 25.71 58.31
CA VAL A 10 6.90 25.53 57.00
C VAL A 10 7.57 26.84 56.60
N THR A 11 8.84 26.78 56.25
CA THR A 11 9.60 27.95 55.80
C THR A 11 9.30 28.25 54.32
N LEU A 12 9.43 29.52 53.93
CA LEU A 12 9.29 29.91 52.52
C LEU A 12 10.27 29.16 51.61
N ALA A 13 11.47 28.87 52.12
CA ALA A 13 12.49 28.10 51.39
C ALA A 13 12.02 26.65 51.12
N GLU A 14 11.44 25.97 52.11
CA GLU A 14 10.87 24.63 51.92
C GLU A 14 9.73 24.65 50.90
N LEU A 15 8.89 25.68 50.91
CA LEU A 15 7.81 25.84 49.92
C LEU A 15 8.36 26.02 48.50
N MET A 16 9.38 26.85 48.32
CA MET A 16 10.00 27.09 47.02
C MET A 16 10.72 25.85 46.47
N ILE A 17 11.39 25.09 47.33
CA ILE A 17 12.04 23.82 46.95
C ILE A 17 10.98 22.80 46.53
N ALA A 18 9.88 22.68 47.27
CA ALA A 18 8.80 21.76 46.94
C ALA A 18 8.14 22.11 45.59
N ILE A 19 7.87 23.39 45.31
CA ILE A 19 7.33 23.84 44.02
C ILE A 19 8.29 23.54 42.88
N THR A 20 9.59 23.75 43.09
CA THR A 20 10.62 23.50 42.07
C THR A 20 10.72 22.01 41.74
N ILE A 21 10.73 21.14 42.76
CA ILE A 21 10.72 19.69 42.55
C ILE A 21 9.44 19.27 41.82
N LEU A 22 8.29 19.82 42.22
CA LEU A 22 7.01 19.52 41.57
C LEU A 22 7.01 19.93 40.09
N ALA A 23 7.49 21.13 39.76
CA ALA A 23 7.59 21.61 38.38
C ALA A 23 8.55 20.73 37.55
N PHE A 24 9.68 20.35 38.13
CA PHE A 24 10.67 19.50 37.46
C PHE A 24 10.16 18.07 37.21
N VAL A 25 9.31 17.53 38.09
CA VAL A 25 8.67 16.22 37.90
C VAL A 25 7.52 16.29 36.88
N ILE A 26 6.76 17.38 36.87
CA ILE A 26 5.60 17.54 35.99
C ILE A 26 5.98 17.79 34.52
N LEU A 27 7.03 18.57 34.27
CA LEU A 27 7.49 18.89 32.91
C LEU A 27 7.74 17.66 32.00
N PRO A 28 8.51 16.63 32.42
CA PRO A 28 8.73 15.45 31.59
C PRO A 28 7.45 14.63 31.39
N ILE A 29 6.52 14.62 32.35
CA ILE A 29 5.22 13.93 32.22
C ILE A 29 4.40 14.57 31.10
N PHE A 30 4.32 15.91 31.06
CA PHE A 30 3.64 16.60 29.97
C PHE A 30 4.32 16.38 28.61
N GLY A 31 5.65 16.32 28.56
CA GLY A 31 6.39 15.98 27.35
C GLY A 31 6.04 14.57 26.83
N LEU A 32 5.99 13.58 27.72
CA LEU A 32 5.63 12.20 27.36
C LEU A 32 4.16 12.07 26.91
N LEU A 33 3.24 12.80 27.54
CA LEU A 33 1.82 12.83 27.16
C LEU A 33 1.61 13.48 25.79
N GLN A 34 2.36 14.53 25.45
CA GLN A 34 2.30 15.12 24.11
C GLN A 34 2.86 14.17 23.04
N TYR A 35 3.95 13.46 23.34
CA TYR A 35 4.56 12.50 22.42
C TYR A 35 3.64 11.30 22.12
N THR A 36 2.98 10.75 23.15
CA THR A 36 2.05 9.60 22.99
C THR A 36 0.78 9.95 22.20
N ASN A 37 0.30 11.19 22.29
CA ASN A 37 -0.83 11.66 21.49
C ASN A 37 -0.52 11.79 19.98
N ARG A 38 0.76 11.99 19.61
CA ARG A 38 1.17 12.05 18.20
C ARG A 38 1.06 10.69 17.50
N GLY A 39 1.56 9.63 18.13
CA GLY A 39 1.47 8.27 17.57
C GLY A 39 0.02 7.80 17.39
N THR A 40 -0.86 8.15 18.33
CA THR A 40 -2.30 7.81 18.25
C THR A 40 -3.00 8.53 17.08
N ARG A 41 -2.59 9.77 16.78
CA ARG A 41 -3.16 10.54 15.66
C ARG A 41 -2.69 10.05 14.29
N GLU A 42 -1.42 9.69 14.17
CA GLU A 42 -0.88 9.11 12.94
C GLU A 42 -1.58 7.77 12.62
N GLN A 43 -1.82 6.94 13.64
CA GLN A 43 -2.58 5.69 13.50
C GLN A 43 -4.06 5.91 13.14
N ASP A 44 -4.75 6.92 13.71
CA ASP A 44 -6.14 7.26 13.32
C ASP A 44 -6.19 7.75 11.87
N ALA A 45 -5.23 8.59 11.45
CA ALA A 45 -5.14 9.06 10.08
C ALA A 45 -4.90 7.90 9.09
N GLU A 46 -4.01 6.97 9.42
CA GLU A 46 -3.78 5.75 8.64
C GLU A 46 -5.06 4.90 8.53
N GLY A 47 -5.78 4.69 9.64
CA GLY A 47 -7.05 3.96 9.65
C GLY A 47 -8.12 4.61 8.77
N ILE A 48 -8.19 5.94 8.76
CA ILE A 48 -9.08 6.69 7.85
C ILE A 48 -8.63 6.53 6.40
N ALA A 49 -7.34 6.67 6.11
CA ALA A 49 -6.79 6.49 4.77
C ALA A 49 -7.15 5.13 4.19
N VAL A 50 -7.01 4.05 4.97
CA VAL A 50 -7.36 2.68 4.56
C VAL A 50 -8.84 2.54 4.22
N ASN A 51 -9.72 3.17 5.00
CA ASN A 51 -11.17 3.12 4.74
C ASN A 51 -11.54 3.86 3.45
N LEU A 52 -10.98 5.06 3.23
CA LEU A 52 -11.16 5.81 1.98
C LEU A 52 -10.60 5.03 0.78
N ALA A 53 -9.46 4.38 0.97
CA ALA A 53 -8.83 3.55 -0.04
C ALA A 53 -9.69 2.37 -0.45
N LYS A 54 -10.30 1.70 0.54
CA LYS A 54 -11.22 0.59 0.32
C LYS A 54 -12.47 1.04 -0.43
N GLU A 55 -13.03 2.19 -0.08
CA GLU A 55 -14.21 2.74 -0.75
C GLU A 55 -13.91 3.06 -2.23
N GLU A 56 -12.80 3.75 -2.49
CA GLU A 56 -12.39 4.07 -3.85
C GLU A 56 -12.05 2.81 -4.66
N MET A 57 -11.30 1.87 -4.07
CA MET A 57 -10.98 0.62 -4.74
C MET A 57 -12.24 -0.19 -5.06
N ASN A 58 -13.22 -0.24 -4.15
CA ASN A 58 -14.50 -0.91 -4.42
C ASN A 58 -15.25 -0.25 -5.58
N ARG A 59 -15.25 1.08 -5.66
CA ARG A 59 -15.82 1.81 -6.79
C ARG A 59 -15.13 1.43 -8.11
N LEU A 60 -13.80 1.43 -8.14
CA LEU A 60 -12.99 1.06 -9.31
C LEU A 60 -13.19 -0.41 -9.72
N MET A 61 -13.36 -1.30 -8.75
CA MET A 61 -13.51 -2.74 -8.95
C MET A 61 -14.92 -3.16 -9.40
N TYR A 62 -15.96 -2.52 -8.89
CA TYR A 62 -17.32 -3.04 -9.02
C TYR A 62 -18.33 -2.07 -9.62
N VAL A 63 -18.09 -0.75 -9.55
CA VAL A 63 -19.06 0.26 -9.96
C VAL A 63 -18.75 0.81 -11.35
N ILE A 64 -17.48 1.11 -11.64
CA ILE A 64 -17.10 1.67 -12.95
C ILE A 64 -17.21 0.59 -14.03
N SER A 65 -17.77 0.93 -15.19
CA SER A 65 -17.83 0.04 -16.35
C SER A 65 -16.43 -0.24 -16.91
N ARG A 66 -16.28 -1.31 -17.70
CA ARG A 66 -15.01 -1.65 -18.33
C ARG A 66 -14.51 -0.52 -19.21
N GLU A 67 -15.40 0.05 -20.02
CA GLU A 67 -15.07 1.06 -21.02
C GLU A 67 -14.53 2.32 -20.34
N ASN A 68 -15.21 2.81 -19.30
CA ASN A 68 -14.80 4.01 -18.56
C ASN A 68 -13.55 3.78 -17.70
N LEU A 69 -13.34 2.55 -17.19
CA LEU A 69 -12.14 2.24 -16.42
C LEU A 69 -10.89 2.20 -17.32
N LEU A 70 -11.06 1.75 -18.56
CA LEU A 70 -9.97 1.59 -19.52
C LEU A 70 -9.76 2.79 -20.45
N GLU A 71 -10.73 3.70 -20.53
CA GLU A 71 -10.59 5.03 -21.13
C GLU A 71 -9.38 5.70 -20.47
N ASP A 72 -8.29 5.96 -21.19
CA ASP A 72 -7.01 6.48 -20.66
C ASP A 72 -6.20 5.56 -19.72
N ALA A 73 -6.32 4.24 -19.86
CA ALA A 73 -5.45 3.32 -19.13
C ALA A 73 -3.95 3.62 -19.34
N GLY A 74 -3.16 3.51 -18.28
CA GLY A 74 -1.73 3.88 -18.24
C GLY A 74 -1.47 5.32 -17.75
N THR A 75 -2.50 6.15 -17.60
CA THR A 75 -2.38 7.50 -17.05
C THR A 75 -2.81 7.57 -15.58
N THR A 76 -2.18 8.46 -14.80
CA THR A 76 -2.56 8.72 -13.42
C THR A 76 -3.77 9.63 -13.38
N LYS A 77 -4.83 9.16 -12.71
CA LYS A 77 -6.10 9.88 -12.53
C LYS A 77 -6.29 10.24 -11.08
N LEU A 78 -6.94 11.36 -10.83
CA LEU A 78 -7.39 11.71 -9.48
C LEU A 78 -8.50 10.74 -9.05
N TRP A 79 -8.45 10.32 -7.79
CA TRP A 79 -9.53 9.57 -7.16
C TRP A 79 -10.83 10.38 -7.08
N SER A 80 -11.93 9.74 -6.66
CA SER A 80 -13.24 10.38 -6.65
C SER A 80 -13.47 11.39 -5.52
N PHE A 81 -12.65 11.38 -4.48
CA PHE A 81 -12.75 12.35 -3.41
C PHE A 81 -12.14 13.70 -3.82
N PRO A 82 -12.64 14.84 -3.28
CA PRO A 82 -12.05 16.14 -3.52
C PRO A 82 -10.56 16.18 -3.18
N ALA A 83 -9.82 17.09 -3.82
CA ALA A 83 -8.47 17.40 -3.40
C ALA A 83 -8.48 17.89 -1.94
N ASP A 84 -7.53 17.42 -1.14
CA ASP A 84 -7.40 17.75 0.28
C ASP A 84 -8.66 17.44 1.10
N HIS A 85 -9.27 16.27 0.87
CA HIS A 85 -10.43 15.83 1.63
C HIS A 85 -10.12 15.84 3.13
N ASP A 86 -10.85 16.64 3.91
CA ASP A 86 -10.58 16.81 5.35
C ASP A 86 -11.43 15.87 6.18
N VAL A 87 -10.78 15.04 7.00
CA VAL A 87 -11.44 14.20 7.99
C VAL A 87 -10.71 14.34 9.32
N LYS A 88 -11.42 14.87 10.32
CA LYS A 88 -10.88 15.16 11.67
C LYS A 88 -9.63 16.06 11.64
N GLY A 89 -9.54 16.98 10.67
CA GLY A 89 -8.40 17.89 10.51
C GLY A 89 -7.18 17.27 9.81
N ASN A 90 -7.25 16.00 9.40
CA ASN A 90 -6.28 15.40 8.51
C ASN A 90 -6.74 15.61 7.07
N ARG A 91 -5.81 15.94 6.17
CA ARG A 91 -6.09 16.13 4.74
C ARG A 91 -5.64 14.93 3.96
N PHE A 92 -6.49 14.44 3.06
CA PHE A 92 -6.22 13.28 2.23
C PHE A 92 -6.26 13.65 0.75
N THR A 93 -5.32 13.09 -0.01
CA THR A 93 -5.31 13.13 -1.48
C THR A 93 -5.07 11.73 -2.01
N GLY A 94 -5.50 11.47 -3.23
CA GLY A 94 -5.31 10.17 -3.83
C GLY A 94 -5.37 10.19 -5.34
N GLU A 95 -4.70 9.21 -5.90
CA GLU A 95 -4.55 9.03 -7.34
C GLU A 95 -4.56 7.55 -7.66
N TYR A 96 -5.09 7.18 -8.82
CA TYR A 96 -5.07 5.81 -9.30
C TYR A 96 -4.60 5.72 -10.74
N THR A 97 -4.00 4.58 -11.08
CA THR A 97 -3.56 4.24 -12.43
C THR A 97 -4.05 2.84 -12.75
N VAL A 98 -4.62 2.68 -13.96
CA VAL A 98 -5.12 1.39 -14.45
C VAL A 98 -4.18 0.87 -15.52
N TYR A 99 -3.71 -0.36 -15.37
CA TYR A 99 -2.83 -1.05 -16.30
C TYR A 99 -3.59 -2.21 -16.94
N PRO A 100 -3.93 -2.12 -18.23
CA PRO A 100 -4.63 -3.21 -18.91
C PRO A 100 -3.66 -4.36 -19.09
N PHE A 101 -4.10 -5.57 -18.78
CA PHE A 101 -3.31 -6.76 -19.00
C PHE A 101 -3.38 -7.15 -20.47
N LYS A 102 -2.23 -7.35 -21.11
CA LYS A 102 -2.13 -7.91 -22.45
C LYS A 102 -1.33 -9.21 -22.39
N SER A 103 -1.89 -10.29 -22.93
CA SER A 103 -1.23 -11.60 -22.99
C SER A 103 0.09 -11.60 -23.78
N ALA A 104 0.33 -10.57 -24.60
CA ALA A 104 1.58 -10.36 -25.32
C ALA A 104 2.74 -9.92 -24.41
N ASP A 105 2.48 -9.36 -23.23
CA ASP A 105 3.51 -8.81 -22.35
C ASP A 105 4.16 -9.88 -21.45
N LEU A 106 3.56 -11.08 -21.37
CA LEU A 106 4.07 -12.21 -20.60
C LEU A 106 4.74 -13.24 -21.51
N ASN A 107 6.06 -13.26 -21.41
CA ASN A 107 6.91 -14.23 -22.07
C ASN A 107 7.36 -15.30 -21.08
N PHE A 108 7.25 -16.58 -21.47
CA PHE A 108 7.80 -17.69 -20.72
C PHE A 108 8.75 -18.50 -21.60
N LYS A 109 9.71 -19.14 -20.94
CA LYS A 109 10.73 -19.97 -21.57
C LYS A 109 10.23 -21.40 -21.64
N ILE A 110 9.97 -21.89 -22.84
CA ILE A 110 9.61 -23.29 -23.06
C ILE A 110 10.89 -24.07 -23.35
N PRO A 111 11.21 -25.12 -22.58
CA PRO A 111 12.33 -25.99 -22.90
C PRO A 111 12.08 -26.68 -24.24
N LYS A 112 13.05 -26.59 -25.15
CA LYS A 112 12.98 -27.26 -26.44
C LYS A 112 13.33 -28.73 -26.28
N PHE A 113 12.34 -29.60 -26.43
CA PHE A 113 12.54 -31.04 -26.43
C PHE A 113 12.86 -31.51 -27.85
N ILE A 114 13.99 -32.21 -28.01
CA ILE A 114 14.30 -32.95 -29.22
C ILE A 114 13.94 -34.40 -28.92
N PHE A 115 12.85 -34.87 -29.51
CA PHE A 115 12.48 -36.28 -29.43
C PHE A 115 13.38 -37.07 -30.38
N HIS A 116 14.02 -38.12 -29.88
CA HIS A 116 14.74 -39.05 -30.74
C HIS A 116 13.74 -39.79 -31.64
N ASP A 117 13.93 -39.72 -32.95
CA ASP A 117 13.24 -40.61 -33.89
C ASP A 117 13.99 -41.96 -33.93
N PRO A 118 13.36 -43.06 -33.46
CA PRO A 118 14.00 -44.37 -33.41
C PRO A 118 14.24 -44.98 -34.81
N ILE A 119 13.61 -44.46 -35.88
CA ILE A 119 13.74 -45.02 -37.24
C ILE A 119 15.03 -44.52 -37.93
N SER A 120 15.48 -43.31 -37.61
CA SER A 120 16.59 -42.63 -38.30
C SER A 120 17.89 -42.54 -37.47
N CYS A 121 17.96 -43.21 -36.31
CA CYS A 121 19.09 -43.09 -35.39
C CYS A 121 20.28 -44.01 -35.74
N SER A 122 21.51 -43.47 -35.65
CA SER A 122 22.73 -44.28 -35.80
C SER A 122 22.92 -45.23 -34.60
N PRO A 123 23.60 -46.38 -34.77
CA PRO A 123 23.73 -47.40 -33.72
C PRO A 123 24.43 -46.97 -32.40
N ASN A 124 24.95 -45.73 -32.30
CA ASN A 124 25.65 -45.22 -31.12
C ASN A 124 25.14 -43.86 -30.63
N CYS A 125 23.91 -43.47 -30.98
CA CYS A 125 23.33 -42.24 -30.44
C CYS A 125 23.02 -42.39 -28.94
N VAL A 126 23.75 -41.64 -28.10
CA VAL A 126 23.48 -41.53 -26.67
C VAL A 126 22.09 -40.94 -26.49
N ASN A 127 21.21 -41.66 -25.79
CA ASN A 127 19.84 -41.24 -25.51
C ASN A 127 19.86 -40.12 -24.46
N LEU A 128 20.12 -38.90 -24.91
CA LEU A 128 20.06 -37.71 -24.08
C LEU A 128 18.60 -37.26 -24.04
N ALA A 129 17.77 -37.97 -23.27
CA ALA A 129 16.46 -37.45 -22.89
C ALA A 129 16.69 -36.21 -22.01
N GLY A 130 16.77 -35.04 -22.65
CA GLY A 130 17.04 -33.77 -22.00
C GLY A 130 16.79 -32.60 -22.95
N ALA A 131 16.44 -31.44 -22.38
CA ALA A 131 16.27 -30.20 -23.13
C ALA A 131 17.63 -29.78 -23.73
N LEU A 132 17.86 -30.15 -24.99
CA LEU A 132 19.15 -29.96 -25.68
C LEU A 132 19.21 -28.65 -26.50
N GLY A 133 18.18 -27.80 -26.43
CA GLY A 133 18.13 -26.51 -27.13
C GLY A 133 18.02 -25.32 -26.18
N THR A 134 18.40 -24.14 -26.68
CA THR A 134 18.09 -22.85 -26.03
C THR A 134 16.58 -22.74 -25.90
N ALA A 135 16.08 -22.49 -24.69
CA ALA A 135 14.65 -22.35 -24.46
C ALA A 135 14.07 -21.26 -25.38
N GLU A 136 13.01 -21.58 -26.09
CA GLU A 136 12.30 -20.60 -26.91
C GLU A 136 11.46 -19.72 -25.98
N SER A 137 11.57 -18.41 -26.17
CA SER A 137 10.68 -17.46 -25.51
C SER A 137 9.38 -17.43 -26.30
N MET A 138 8.28 -17.76 -25.64
CA MET A 138 6.96 -17.72 -26.22
C MET A 138 6.06 -16.86 -25.35
N SER A 139 5.23 -16.03 -25.97
CA SER A 139 4.23 -15.25 -25.26
C SER A 139 3.02 -16.11 -24.89
N ILE A 140 2.28 -15.73 -23.85
CA ILE A 140 0.99 -16.39 -23.53
C ILE A 140 0.03 -16.31 -24.72
N ALA A 141 0.07 -15.23 -25.49
CA ALA A 141 -0.74 -15.08 -26.68
C ALA A 141 -0.48 -16.15 -27.76
N GLU A 142 0.73 -16.70 -27.85
CA GLU A 142 1.07 -17.74 -28.84
C GLU A 142 0.63 -19.15 -28.39
N VAL A 143 0.61 -19.42 -27.09
CA VAL A 143 0.17 -20.72 -26.54
C VAL A 143 -1.33 -20.77 -26.31
N TYR A 144 -1.91 -19.67 -25.86
CA TYR A 144 -3.34 -19.53 -25.63
C TYR A 144 -3.79 -18.18 -26.17
N PRO A 145 -4.05 -18.09 -27.50
CA PRO A 145 -4.50 -16.85 -28.10
C PRO A 145 -5.81 -16.42 -27.44
N ASP A 146 -5.77 -15.29 -26.73
CA ASP A 146 -6.97 -14.68 -26.19
C ASP A 146 -7.78 -14.14 -27.37
N THR A 147 -8.80 -14.90 -27.78
CA THR A 147 -9.68 -14.55 -28.90
C THR A 147 -10.72 -13.50 -28.50
N ALA A 148 -10.69 -13.02 -27.26
CA ALA A 148 -11.53 -11.93 -26.81
C ALA A 148 -11.22 -10.66 -27.60
N GLY A 149 -12.24 -10.06 -28.21
CA GLY A 149 -12.11 -8.77 -28.86
C GLY A 149 -11.86 -7.61 -27.89
N LEU A 150 -11.93 -7.85 -26.57
CA LEU A 150 -11.88 -6.83 -25.51
C LEU A 150 -10.99 -7.29 -24.35
N CYS A 151 -10.42 -6.32 -23.63
CA CYS A 151 -9.54 -6.59 -22.48
C CYS A 151 -10.30 -7.26 -21.32
N ARG A 152 -9.78 -8.40 -20.85
CA ARG A 152 -10.39 -9.23 -19.79
C ARG A 152 -9.83 -9.00 -18.40
N MET A 153 -8.66 -8.39 -18.26
CA MET A 153 -8.04 -8.15 -16.96
C MET A 153 -7.36 -6.78 -16.92
N ALA A 154 -7.43 -6.11 -15.78
CA ALA A 154 -6.69 -4.89 -15.53
C ALA A 154 -6.16 -4.87 -14.09
N ASP A 155 -4.94 -4.40 -13.92
CA ASP A 155 -4.36 -4.10 -12.63
C ASP A 155 -4.63 -2.64 -12.29
N ILE A 156 -4.96 -2.37 -11.04
CA ILE A 156 -5.32 -1.05 -10.54
C ILE A 156 -4.38 -0.73 -9.40
N ARG A 157 -3.65 0.37 -9.55
CA ARG A 157 -2.80 0.95 -8.51
C ARG A 157 -3.50 2.17 -7.95
N LEU A 158 -3.76 2.19 -6.65
CA LEU A 158 -4.33 3.33 -5.93
C LEU A 158 -3.34 3.78 -4.87
N VAL A 159 -2.95 5.05 -4.93
CA VAL A 159 -2.06 5.68 -3.94
C VAL A 159 -2.85 6.74 -3.19
N ILE A 160 -2.79 6.71 -1.87
CA ILE A 160 -3.42 7.70 -1.00
C ILE A 160 -2.36 8.28 -0.10
N LYS A 161 -2.38 9.62 0.01
CA LYS A 161 -1.45 10.41 0.81
C LYS A 161 -2.25 11.16 1.85
N TRP A 162 -1.73 11.27 3.06
CA TRP A 162 -2.38 12.05 4.11
C TRP A 162 -1.42 12.99 4.83
N HIS A 163 -2.00 14.08 5.31
CA HIS A 163 -1.31 15.11 6.05
C HIS A 163 -1.98 15.30 7.41
N VAL A 164 -1.23 15.05 8.48
CA VAL A 164 -1.67 15.32 9.85
C VAL A 164 -1.50 16.81 10.18
N PRO A 165 -2.44 17.46 10.87
CA PRO A 165 -2.46 18.91 11.05
C PRO A 165 -1.27 19.50 11.84
N SER A 166 -0.54 18.67 12.59
CA SER A 166 0.62 19.07 13.40
C SER A 166 1.96 18.56 12.88
N GLY A 167 1.99 17.90 11.72
CA GLY A 167 3.20 17.32 11.14
C GLY A 167 3.76 18.14 9.98
N GLU A 168 5.04 17.97 9.69
CA GLU A 168 5.60 18.40 8.41
C GLU A 168 5.13 17.45 7.30
N TYR A 169 5.14 17.95 6.06
CA TYR A 169 4.87 17.12 4.89
C TYR A 169 5.89 15.97 4.85
N ASN A 170 5.41 14.74 4.99
CA ASN A 170 6.24 13.56 5.04
C ASN A 170 5.85 12.63 3.89
N GLU A 171 6.79 12.33 3.00
CA GLU A 171 6.60 11.43 1.86
C GLU A 171 6.26 9.99 2.28
N THR A 172 6.46 9.64 3.55
CA THR A 172 6.10 8.32 4.10
C THR A 172 4.64 8.19 4.51
N ASN A 173 3.86 9.28 4.62
CA ASN A 173 2.43 9.23 4.93
C ASN A 173 1.62 8.91 3.68
N GLN A 174 1.92 7.77 3.08
CA GLN A 174 1.25 7.27 1.91
C GLN A 174 1.01 5.78 2.03
N PHE A 175 -0.09 5.36 1.41
CA PHE A 175 -0.51 3.98 1.34
C PHE A 175 -0.79 3.63 -0.11
N GLU A 176 -0.39 2.44 -0.54
CA GLU A 176 -0.64 1.94 -1.90
C GLU A 176 -1.46 0.65 -1.86
N LEU A 177 -2.62 0.64 -2.52
CA LEU A 177 -3.38 -0.57 -2.82
C LEU A 177 -3.13 -1.00 -4.26
N LEU A 178 -2.88 -2.29 -4.43
CA LEU A 178 -2.86 -2.96 -5.72
C LEU A 178 -4.02 -3.96 -5.76
N ALA A 179 -4.80 -3.92 -6.84
CA ALA A 179 -5.87 -4.87 -7.08
C ALA A 179 -5.89 -5.31 -8.54
N ARG A 180 -6.33 -6.55 -8.79
CA ARG A 180 -6.58 -7.05 -10.14
C ARG A 180 -8.07 -7.23 -10.36
N ARG A 181 -8.59 -6.61 -11.40
CA ARG A 181 -9.98 -6.78 -11.85
C ARG A 181 -10.03 -7.69 -13.06
N ALA A 182 -10.88 -8.71 -12.99
CA ALA A 182 -11.27 -9.51 -14.15
C ALA A 182 -12.65 -9.04 -14.66
N PHE A 183 -12.78 -8.89 -15.97
CA PHE A 183 -14.05 -8.62 -16.64
C PHE A 183 -14.61 -9.94 -17.15
N VAL A 184 -15.79 -10.31 -16.67
CA VAL A 184 -16.52 -11.46 -17.18
C VAL A 184 -17.43 -10.93 -18.29
N ASP A 185 -17.13 -11.31 -19.52
CA ASP A 185 -18.06 -11.10 -20.63
C ASP A 185 -19.30 -11.97 -20.32
N LYS A 186 -20.48 -11.36 -20.20
CA LYS A 186 -21.72 -12.11 -20.11
C LYS A 186 -22.05 -12.61 -21.52
N ASP A 187 -22.01 -13.92 -21.69
CA ASP A 187 -22.52 -14.61 -22.88
C ASP A 187 -24.02 -14.33 -23.10
#